data_AF-A0A537UJS9-F1
#
_entry.id   AF-A0A537UJS9-F1
#
_cell.length_a   1.000
_cell.length_b   1.000
_cell.length_c   1.000
_cell.angle_alpha   90.00
_cell.angle_beta   90.00
_cell.angle_gamma   90.00
#
_symmetry.space_group_name_H-M   'P 1'
#
loop_
_entity.id
_entity.type
_entity.pdbx_description
1 polymer ?
#
loop_
_entity_poly.entity_id
_entity_poly.type
_entity_poly.pdbx_seq_one_letter_code
_entity_poly.pdbx_strand_id
1 'polypeptide(L)'
;NSLPGKEEHISVFLPCSPNPTTGFFFYVPKSKIIEVELTAEDAATLIMSAGVVQPGSDPQKKLAALAGMANAARVATAASLKPEPAKVE
;
A
#
# COMPACT_ATOMS: atom_id res chain seq x y z
N ASN A 1 -10.37 -29.99 -22.91
CA ASN A 1 -11.16 -28.90 -22.32
C ASN A 1 -10.64 -27.55 -22.80
N SER A 2 -11.15 -27.02 -23.91
CA SER A 2 -10.96 -25.61 -24.27
C SER A 2 -12.32 -24.92 -24.30
N LEU A 3 -12.33 -23.63 -23.98
CA LEU A 3 -13.51 -22.80 -24.15
C LEU A 3 -13.81 -22.63 -25.65
N PRO A 4 -15.08 -22.40 -26.03
CA PRO A 4 -15.45 -22.17 -27.41
C PRO A 4 -14.77 -20.90 -27.94
N GLY A 5 -13.99 -21.04 -29.01
CA GLY A 5 -13.14 -19.99 -29.58
C GLY A 5 -11.72 -20.50 -29.82
N LYS A 6 -10.99 -19.90 -30.77
CA LYS A 6 -9.57 -20.22 -31.04
C LYS A 6 -8.61 -19.46 -30.11
N GLU A 7 -9.13 -18.62 -29.23
CA GLU A 7 -8.32 -17.73 -28.39
C GLU A 7 -7.86 -18.43 -27.11
N GLU A 8 -6.61 -18.20 -26.72
CA GLU A 8 -6.08 -18.62 -25.42
C GLU A 8 -6.73 -17.80 -24.30
N HIS A 9 -7.24 -18.49 -23.28
CA HIS A 9 -7.86 -17.87 -22.11
C HIS A 9 -7.03 -18.16 -20.86
N ILE A 10 -7.02 -17.20 -19.94
CA ILE A 10 -6.42 -17.33 -18.61
C ILE A 10 -7.52 -17.25 -17.56
N SER A 11 -7.41 -18.11 -16.54
CA SER A 11 -8.26 -18.07 -15.36
C SER A 11 -7.76 -16.99 -14.40
N VAL A 12 -8.58 -15.99 -14.14
CA VAL A 12 -8.29 -14.87 -13.24
C VAL A 12 -9.24 -14.94 -12.05
N PHE A 13 -8.67 -14.98 -10.85
CA PHE A 13 -9.43 -14.93 -9.61
C PHE A 13 -9.67 -13.47 -9.20
N LEU A 14 -10.93 -13.08 -9.03
CA LEU A 14 -11.33 -11.79 -8.49
C LEU A 14 -11.78 -11.99 -7.03
N PRO A 15 -10.93 -11.69 -6.04
CA PRO A 15 -11.31 -11.77 -4.63
C PRO A 15 -12.29 -10.66 -4.24
N CYS A 16 -13.15 -10.95 -3.28
CA CYS A 16 -13.97 -9.95 -2.59
C CYS A 16 -13.26 -9.46 -1.32
N SER A 17 -13.26 -8.16 -1.07
CA SER A 17 -12.87 -7.63 0.23
C SER A 17 -13.98 -7.83 1.26
N PRO A 18 -13.66 -8.05 2.55
CA PRO A 18 -12.32 -8.15 3.14
C PRO A 18 -11.72 -9.57 3.14
N ASN A 19 -12.44 -10.59 2.68
CA ASN A 19 -11.99 -11.99 2.73
C ASN A 19 -11.43 -12.47 1.38
N PRO A 20 -10.09 -12.49 1.19
CA PRO A 20 -9.47 -12.77 -0.11
C PRO A 20 -9.59 -14.24 -0.54
N THR A 21 -10.21 -15.10 0.27
CA THR A 21 -10.48 -16.50 -0.09
C THR A 21 -11.78 -16.68 -0.88
N THR A 22 -12.67 -15.68 -0.83
CA THR A 22 -13.96 -15.69 -1.55
C THR A 22 -13.88 -14.81 -2.80
N GLY A 23 -14.57 -15.21 -3.87
CA GLY A 23 -14.55 -14.46 -5.11
C GLY A 23 -15.08 -15.23 -6.30
N PHE A 24 -14.77 -14.73 -7.49
CA PHE A 24 -15.19 -15.31 -8.77
C PHE A 24 -13.98 -15.65 -9.64
N PHE A 25 -14.09 -16.69 -10.44
CA PHE A 25 -13.13 -16.98 -11.50
C PHE A 25 -13.67 -16.49 -12.84
N PHE A 26 -12.85 -15.71 -13.54
CA PHE A 26 -13.12 -15.25 -14.89
C PHE A 26 -12.17 -15.93 -15.86
N TYR A 27 -12.69 -16.35 -17.01
CA TYR A 27 -11.86 -16.74 -18.14
C TYR A 27 -11.78 -15.58 -19.11
N VAL A 28 -10.59 -14.97 -19.21
CA VAL A 28 -10.37 -13.79 -20.05
C VAL A 28 -9.35 -14.12 -21.16
N PRO A 29 -9.52 -13.57 -22.38
CA PRO A 29 -8.54 -13.74 -23.44
C PRO A 29 -7.17 -13.20 -23.00
N LYS A 30 -6.12 -14.00 -23.22
CA LYS A 30 -4.75 -13.65 -22.83
C LYS A 30 -4.27 -12.34 -23.44
N SER A 31 -4.73 -12.01 -24.64
CA SER A 31 -4.40 -10.78 -25.37
C SER A 31 -4.90 -9.50 -24.71
N LYS A 32 -5.81 -9.58 -23.74
CA LYS A 32 -6.40 -8.43 -23.03
C LYS A 32 -5.86 -8.24 -21.61
N ILE A 33 -4.84 -9.00 -21.22
CA ILE A 33 -4.30 -8.98 -19.87
C ILE A 33 -3.06 -8.08 -19.82
N ILE A 34 -2.99 -7.25 -18.78
CA ILE A 34 -1.80 -6.46 -18.45
C ILE A 34 -1.25 -7.02 -17.15
N GLU A 35 -0.05 -7.58 -17.20
CA GLU A 35 0.64 -8.12 -16.02
C GLU A 35 1.20 -6.98 -15.17
N VAL A 36 1.02 -7.09 -13.85
CA VAL A 36 1.52 -6.11 -12.88
C VAL A 36 2.56 -6.82 -12.01
N GLU A 37 3.71 -6.17 -11.78
CA GLU A 37 4.77 -6.67 -10.90
C GLU A 37 4.33 -6.59 -9.44
N LEU A 38 3.63 -7.62 -8.98
CA LEU A 38 3.06 -7.68 -7.63
C LEU A 38 3.03 -9.12 -7.12
N THR A 39 3.44 -9.34 -5.88
CA THR A 39 3.31 -10.66 -5.24
C THR A 39 1.84 -10.93 -4.88
N ALA A 40 1.45 -12.20 -4.81
CA ALA A 40 0.08 -12.55 -4.43
C ALA A 40 -0.25 -12.07 -3.01
N GLU A 41 0.74 -12.11 -2.11
CA GLU A 41 0.67 -11.63 -0.74
C GLU A 41 0.45 -10.11 -0.66
N ASP A 42 1.17 -9.33 -1.45
CA ASP A 42 1.00 -7.88 -1.51
C ASP A 42 -0.37 -7.50 -2.08
N ALA A 43 -0.83 -8.21 -3.12
CA ALA A 43 -2.16 -8.01 -3.69
C ALA A 43 -3.27 -8.30 -2.66
N ALA A 44 -3.16 -9.42 -1.93
CA ALA A 44 -4.11 -9.77 -0.87
C ALA A 44 -4.11 -8.72 0.25
N THR A 45 -2.94 -8.23 0.64
CA THR A 45 -2.80 -7.18 1.67
C THR A 45 -3.42 -5.86 1.23
N LEU A 46 -3.22 -5.47 -0.03
CA LEU A 46 -3.83 -4.29 -0.62
C LEU A 46 -5.38 -4.38 -0.60
N ILE A 47 -5.92 -5.54 -0.98
CA ILE A 47 -7.38 -5.80 -1.00
C ILE A 47 -7.97 -5.79 0.42
N MET A 48 -7.37 -6.53 1.35
CA MET A 48 -7.84 -6.63 2.75
C MET A 48 -7.78 -5.28 3.48
N SER A 49 -6.79 -4.45 3.16
CA SER A 49 -6.63 -3.11 3.73
C SER A 49 -7.45 -2.03 3.02
N ALA A 50 -8.25 -2.40 2.00
CA ALA A 50 -9.00 -1.46 1.17
C ALA A 50 -8.13 -0.31 0.60
N GLY A 51 -6.87 -0.60 0.25
CA GLY A 51 -5.95 0.38 -0.31
C GLY A 51 -5.08 1.14 0.71
N VAL A 52 -5.28 0.93 2.02
CA VAL A 52 -4.51 1.62 3.07
C VAL A 52 -3.04 1.17 3.10
N VAL A 53 -2.79 -0.10 2.78
CA VAL A 53 -1.44 -0.66 2.68
C VAL A 53 -1.08 -0.82 1.21
N GLN A 54 -0.09 -0.06 0.75
CA GLN A 54 0.38 -0.08 -0.63
C GLN A 54 1.52 -1.10 -0.80
N PRO A 55 1.51 -1.90 -1.87
CA PRO A 55 2.64 -2.76 -2.23
C PRO A 55 3.95 -1.97 -2.37
N GLY A 56 5.05 -2.53 -1.88
CA GLY A 56 6.35 -1.86 -1.91
C GLY A 56 6.48 -0.65 -0.96
N SER A 57 5.45 -0.34 -0.16
CA SER A 57 5.60 0.62 0.95
C SER A 57 6.41 -0.04 2.06
N ASP A 58 7.73 0.17 2.01
CA ASP A 58 8.64 -0.32 3.04
C ASP A 58 8.20 0.27 4.41
N PRO A 59 7.68 -0.58 5.32
CA PRO A 59 7.15 -0.10 6.60
C PRO A 59 8.23 0.64 7.41
N GLN A 60 9.50 0.26 7.22
CA GLN A 60 10.64 0.94 7.84
C GLN A 60 10.89 2.32 7.24
N LYS A 61 10.70 2.53 5.93
CA LYS A 61 10.78 3.88 5.34
C LYS A 61 9.67 4.79 5.85
N LYS A 62 8.44 4.27 5.99
CA LYS A 62 7.32 5.04 6.52
C LYS A 62 7.53 5.41 7.99
N LEU A 63 8.02 4.47 8.79
CA LEU A 63 8.36 4.70 10.21
C LEU A 63 9.55 5.66 10.37
N ALA A 64 10.57 5.54 9.52
CA ALA A 64 11.71 6.45 9.52
C ALA A 64 11.30 7.88 9.12
N ALA A 65 10.42 8.04 8.12
CA ALA A 65 9.88 9.34 7.74
C ALA A 65 9.08 9.97 8.89
N LEU A 66 8.19 9.20 9.54
CA LEU A 66 7.43 9.65 10.71
C LEU A 66 8.34 10.03 11.88
N ALA A 67 9.38 9.24 12.16
CA ALA A 67 10.36 9.54 13.20
C ALA A 67 11.16 10.82 12.88
N GLY A 68 11.55 11.02 11.62
CA GLY A 68 12.18 12.25 11.14
C GLY A 68 11.29 13.48 11.34
N MET A 69 10.01 13.38 10.97
CA MET A 69 9.02 14.46 11.18
C MET A 69 8.82 14.77 12.66
N ALA A 70 8.72 13.75 13.52
CA ALA A 70 8.58 13.93 14.96
C ALA A 70 9.80 14.60 15.60
N ASN A 71 11.02 14.24 15.16
CA ASN A 71 12.25 14.88 15.61
C ASN A 71 12.34 16.34 15.15
N ALA A 72 12.00 16.63 13.89
CA ALA A 72 11.97 17.99 13.37
C ALA A 72 10.96 18.87 14.14
N ALA A 73 9.77 18.35 14.43
CA ALA A 73 8.77 19.04 15.23
C ALA A 73 9.29 19.33 16.65
N ARG A 74 9.92 18.35 17.33
CA ARG A 74 10.51 18.54 18.66
C ARG A 74 11.58 19.65 18.67
N VAL A 75 12.48 19.66 17.68
CA VAL A 75 13.54 20.67 17.59
C VAL A 75 12.95 22.06 17.34
N ALA A 76 11.94 22.17 16.46
CA ALA A 76 11.25 23.43 16.20
C ALA A 76 10.55 23.98 17.45
N THR A 77 9.88 23.11 18.24
CA THR A 77 9.25 23.50 19.50
C THR A 77 10.28 23.91 20.55
N ALA A 78 11.40 23.20 20.66
CA ALA A 78 12.47 23.52 21.62
C ALA A 78 13.19 24.84 21.30
N ALA A 79 13.38 25.17 20.02
CA ALA A 79 13.98 26.43 19.59
C ALA A 79 13.09 27.65 19.89
N SER A 80 11.77 27.47 19.90
CA SER A 80 10.79 28.52 20.22
C SER A 80 10.69 28.85 21.72
N LEU A 81 11.20 27.98 22.60
CA LEU A 81 11.09 28.08 24.06
C LEU A 81 12.29 28.74 24.76
N LYS A 82 13.16 29.46 24.03
CA LYS A 82 14.30 30.14 24.66
C LYS A 82 13.78 31.27 25.57
N PRO A 83 14.00 31.24 26.90
CA PRO A 83 13.49 32.29 27.78
C PRO A 83 14.27 33.58 27.50
N GLU A 84 13.55 34.66 27.23
CA GLU A 84 14.11 36.01 27.20
C GLU A 84 14.69 36.31 28.60
N PRO A 85 15.96 36.77 28.71
CA PRO A 85 16.54 37.02 30.01
C PRO A 85 15.79 38.17 30.68
N ALA A 86 15.09 37.86 31.77
CA ALA A 86 14.45 38.85 32.63
C ALA A 86 15.50 39.88 33.06
N LYS A 87 15.40 41.08 32.49
CA LYS A 87 16.21 42.22 32.89
C LYS A 87 15.71 42.64 34.27
N VAL A 88 16.49 42.33 35.31
CA VAL A 88 16.24 42.82 36.66
C VAL A 88 17.05 44.10 36.82
N GLU A 89 16.35 45.21 37.09
CA GLU A 89 16.88 46.52 37.45
C GLU A 89 17.58 46.52 38.82
#